data_AF-A0AA40EYQ4-F1
#
_entry.id   AF-A0AA40EYQ4-F1
#
_cell.length_a   1.000
_cell.length_b   1.000
_cell.length_c   1.000
_cell.angle_alpha   90.00
_cell.angle_beta   90.00
_cell.angle_gamma   90.00
#
_symmetry.space_group_name_H-M   'P 1'
#
loop_
_entity.id
_entity.type
_entity.pdbx_description
1 polymer ?
#
loop_
_entity_poly.entity_id
_entity_poly.type
_entity_poly.pdbx_seq_one_letter_code
_entity_poly.pdbx_strand_id
1 'polypeptide(L)'
;MSETSPPPEEATDNLPTPTFAGRLKLSEFMFTSDQNKTMPPQPLRKTQTPQTPPHTPGHLPSLPDALLPNLILLFVGLNPGILTSTSGHAYAHPTNLFWRLLHSSGITPRLCQPQEDRSLPAMFSLGLTNIVPRPTRNGAELSKQEMDAGVEVLEEKIRKYKPEAVCIVGKSIWESVWRVRHGRAIKKEEFRYGWQDRKEDMGVVFVACSTSGLAATLKPREKEEIWNELGGWVVKRRKEREEEKKGDGDGREGGGEVSGEVVDESVKQEQ
;
A
#
# COMPACT_ATOMS: atom_id res chain seq x y z
N MET A 1 -26.25 -23.67 67.69
CA MET A 1 -24.85 -24.04 67.98
C MET A 1 -24.23 -24.53 66.70
N SER A 2 -23.37 -23.71 66.10
CA SER A 2 -22.27 -24.11 65.20
C SER A 2 -21.66 -22.80 64.67
N GLU A 3 -20.72 -22.26 65.44
CA GLU A 3 -19.81 -21.19 65.01
C GLU A 3 -18.96 -21.72 63.85
N THR A 4 -18.96 -20.99 62.73
CA THR A 4 -18.08 -21.25 61.59
C THR A 4 -16.91 -20.28 61.65
N SER A 5 -15.71 -20.82 61.92
CA SER A 5 -14.44 -20.11 61.86
C SER A 5 -14.10 -19.64 60.43
N PRO A 6 -13.39 -18.50 60.27
CA PRO A 6 -12.94 -18.02 58.96
C PRO A 6 -11.64 -18.70 58.50
N PRO A 7 -11.40 -18.86 57.18
CA PRO A 7 -10.11 -19.29 56.61
C PRO A 7 -9.10 -18.13 56.48
N PRO A 8 -7.79 -18.42 56.32
CA PRO A 8 -6.69 -17.52 56.66
C PRO A 8 -6.19 -16.60 55.53
N GLU A 9 -5.50 -15.52 55.94
CA GLU A 9 -4.80 -14.52 55.12
C GLU A 9 -3.64 -15.14 54.29
N GLU A 10 -3.58 -14.80 53.00
CA GLU A 10 -2.40 -15.03 52.16
C GLU A 10 -1.52 -13.78 52.07
N ALA A 11 -0.22 -14.03 52.23
CA ALA A 11 0.86 -13.07 52.35
C ALA A 11 1.16 -12.32 51.04
N THR A 12 1.50 -11.04 51.19
CA THR A 12 1.94 -10.14 50.14
C THR A 12 3.43 -10.35 49.85
N ASP A 13 3.76 -10.69 48.60
CA ASP A 13 5.15 -10.78 48.15
C ASP A 13 5.56 -9.46 47.47
N ASN A 14 6.32 -8.65 48.20
CA ASN A 14 6.91 -7.39 47.75
C ASN A 14 8.30 -7.68 47.15
N LEU A 15 8.43 -7.58 45.82
CA LEU A 15 9.73 -7.58 45.14
C LEU A 15 10.24 -6.14 44.93
N PRO A 16 11.51 -5.84 45.25
CA PRO A 16 12.03 -4.47 45.24
C PRO A 16 12.43 -3.97 43.85
N THR A 17 12.13 -2.69 43.61
CA THR A 17 12.59 -1.87 42.48
C THR A 17 14.06 -1.48 42.63
N PRO A 18 14.92 -1.66 41.61
CA PRO A 18 16.27 -1.08 41.66
C PRO A 18 16.26 0.38 41.17
N THR A 19 16.49 1.29 42.12
CA THR A 19 16.86 2.69 41.87
C THR A 19 18.38 2.76 41.69
N PHE A 20 18.87 3.24 40.54
CA PHE A 20 20.29 3.55 40.37
C PHE A 20 20.48 5.05 40.18
N ALA A 21 20.87 5.72 41.26
CA ALA A 21 21.40 7.07 41.27
C ALA A 21 22.93 6.99 41.32
N GLY A 22 23.65 7.69 40.44
CA GLY A 22 25.10 7.84 40.59
C GLY A 22 25.86 8.05 39.29
N ARG A 23 26.15 9.32 39.01
CA ARG A 23 27.04 9.81 37.95
C ARG A 23 28.49 9.57 38.35
N LEU A 24 29.31 8.93 37.51
CA LEU A 24 30.76 8.91 37.65
C LEU A 24 31.43 9.63 36.48
N LYS A 25 32.30 10.58 36.83
CA LYS A 25 33.04 11.47 35.93
C LYS A 25 34.22 10.72 35.32
N LEU A 26 34.37 10.86 34.01
CA LEU A 26 35.48 10.33 33.24
C LEU A 26 36.66 11.33 33.33
N SER A 27 37.39 11.34 34.44
CA SER A 27 38.59 12.16 34.60
C SER A 27 39.58 11.52 35.56
N GLU A 28 40.10 10.35 35.20
CA GLU A 28 41.25 9.78 35.92
C GLU A 28 41.87 8.65 35.12
N PHE A 29 42.66 9.00 34.10
CA PHE A 29 43.80 8.20 33.65
C PHE A 29 44.78 9.14 32.95
N MET A 30 45.68 9.72 33.75
CA MET A 30 46.94 10.33 33.31
C MET A 30 48.04 9.35 33.71
N PHE A 31 48.79 8.82 32.74
CA PHE A 31 50.16 8.35 32.99
C PHE A 31 51.05 8.60 31.77
N THR A 32 51.99 9.52 32.02
CA THR A 32 53.38 9.64 31.56
C THR A 32 53.73 9.68 30.07
N SER A 33 54.23 10.87 29.72
CA SER A 33 55.05 11.25 28.57
C SER A 33 56.33 10.41 28.45
N ASP A 34 56.63 9.97 27.23
CA ASP A 34 58.00 9.80 26.77
C ASP A 34 58.19 10.44 25.40
N GLN A 35 59.29 11.18 25.25
CA GLN A 35 59.57 12.07 24.14
C GLN A 35 60.19 11.30 22.96
N ASN A 36 59.57 11.36 21.78
CA ASN A 36 60.32 11.17 20.54
C ASN A 36 59.78 12.08 19.43
N LYS A 37 60.62 13.03 19.00
CA LYS A 37 60.40 13.95 17.88
C LYS A 37 60.36 13.16 16.57
N THR A 38 59.27 13.25 15.81
CA THR A 38 59.26 13.10 14.34
C THR A 38 58.04 13.81 13.73
N MET A 39 58.12 14.09 12.43
CA MET A 39 57.56 15.18 11.62
C MET A 39 56.02 15.28 11.47
N PRO A 40 55.46 16.43 11.01
CA PRO A 40 54.02 16.58 10.81
C PRO A 40 53.51 15.70 9.66
N PRO A 41 52.29 15.13 9.76
CA PRO A 41 51.74 14.29 8.72
C PRO A 41 51.28 15.14 7.53
N GLN A 42 51.79 14.84 6.33
CA GLN A 42 51.25 15.33 5.07
C GLN A 42 49.87 14.69 4.81
N PRO A 43 48.93 15.39 4.16
CA PRO A 43 47.63 14.83 3.86
C PRO A 43 47.78 13.64 2.89
N LEU A 44 47.23 12.48 3.27
CA LEU A 44 47.11 11.29 2.43
C LEU A 44 46.44 11.66 1.10
N ARG A 45 47.21 11.60 0.01
CA ARG A 45 46.71 11.61 -1.36
C ARG A 45 45.73 10.45 -1.52
N LYS A 46 44.45 10.76 -1.74
CA LYS A 46 43.43 9.77 -2.13
C LYS A 46 43.91 9.07 -3.40
N THR A 47 44.12 7.76 -3.31
CA THR A 47 44.28 6.88 -4.47
C THR A 47 43.01 6.99 -5.30
N GLN A 48 43.15 7.49 -6.52
CA GLN A 48 42.05 7.54 -7.49
C GLN A 48 41.72 6.10 -7.87
N THR A 49 40.56 5.62 -7.44
CA THR A 49 39.89 4.50 -8.11
C THR A 49 39.74 4.85 -9.59
N PRO A 50 39.88 3.89 -10.52
CA PRO A 50 39.68 4.15 -11.93
C PRO A 50 38.28 4.73 -12.13
N GLN A 51 38.21 5.98 -12.57
CA GLN A 51 36.94 6.62 -12.85
C GLN A 51 36.39 6.02 -14.13
N THR A 52 35.36 5.18 -13.98
CA THR A 52 34.41 4.93 -15.06
C THR A 52 33.92 6.29 -15.55
N PRO A 53 33.90 6.55 -16.87
CA PRO A 53 33.48 7.85 -17.40
C PRO A 53 32.09 8.21 -16.86
N PRO A 54 31.78 9.51 -16.70
CA PRO A 54 30.52 9.94 -16.12
C PRO A 54 29.37 9.36 -16.95
N HIS A 55 28.66 8.39 -16.39
CA HIS A 55 27.36 8.02 -16.91
C HIS A 55 26.51 9.29 -16.87
N THR A 56 26.08 9.73 -18.05
CA THR A 56 24.91 10.60 -18.21
C THR A 56 23.85 10.16 -17.19
N PRO A 57 23.13 11.05 -16.46
CA PRO A 57 22.11 10.64 -15.50
C PRO A 57 21.11 9.72 -16.22
N GLY A 58 21.26 8.41 -16.00
CA GLY A 58 20.57 7.39 -16.78
C GLY A 58 19.10 7.45 -16.43
N HIS A 59 18.26 7.73 -17.43
CA HIS A 59 16.81 7.73 -17.29
C HIS A 59 16.38 6.36 -16.77
N LEU A 60 15.98 6.30 -15.50
CA LEU A 60 15.46 5.09 -14.88
C LEU A 60 14.20 4.62 -15.61
N PRO A 61 14.00 3.30 -15.82
CA PRO A 61 12.81 2.79 -16.51
C PRO A 61 11.51 3.22 -15.82
N SER A 62 10.48 3.57 -16.59
CA SER A 62 9.15 3.75 -16.01
C SER A 62 8.59 2.41 -15.53
N LEU A 63 7.74 2.44 -14.52
CA LEU A 63 6.97 1.29 -14.07
C LEU A 63 5.64 1.25 -14.85
N PRO A 64 5.33 0.18 -15.59
CA PRO A 64 4.02 0.01 -16.20
C PRO A 64 2.92 -0.12 -15.16
N ASP A 65 1.76 0.46 -15.42
CA ASP A 65 0.58 0.25 -14.57
C ASP A 65 0.07 -1.19 -14.68
N ALA A 66 -0.55 -1.69 -13.62
CA ALA A 66 -1.27 -2.95 -13.58
C ALA A 66 -2.78 -2.66 -13.52
N LEU A 67 -3.42 -2.57 -14.69
CA LEU A 67 -4.82 -2.16 -14.81
C LEU A 67 -5.59 -3.13 -15.71
N LEU A 68 -6.77 -3.55 -15.24
CA LEU A 68 -7.79 -4.25 -16.01
C LEU A 68 -9.16 -3.60 -15.72
N PRO A 69 -10.19 -3.81 -16.55
CA PRO A 69 -11.56 -3.50 -16.17
C PRO A 69 -12.03 -4.30 -14.93
N ASN A 70 -13.15 -3.88 -14.33
CA ASN A 70 -13.84 -4.59 -13.24
C ASN A 70 -13.02 -4.75 -11.94
N LEU A 71 -12.14 -3.81 -11.64
CA LEU A 71 -11.38 -3.81 -10.38
C LEU A 71 -12.29 -3.54 -9.18
N ILE A 72 -12.07 -4.27 -8.08
CA ILE A 72 -12.64 -3.93 -6.77
C ILE A 72 -11.93 -2.68 -6.22
N LEU A 73 -10.61 -2.64 -6.37
CA LEU A 73 -9.80 -1.59 -5.77
C LEU A 73 -8.62 -1.23 -6.67
N LEU A 74 -8.41 0.07 -6.88
CA LEU A 74 -7.21 0.62 -7.52
C LEU A 74 -6.31 1.28 -6.47
N PHE A 75 -5.08 0.80 -6.32
CA PHE A 75 -4.06 1.46 -5.51
C PHE A 75 -3.34 2.54 -6.31
N VAL A 76 -3.22 3.73 -5.72
CA VAL A 76 -2.48 4.87 -6.28
C VAL A 76 -1.28 5.15 -5.40
N GLY A 77 -0.10 4.76 -5.87
CA GLY A 77 1.19 5.11 -5.28
C GLY A 77 1.66 6.50 -5.67
N LEU A 78 2.74 6.96 -5.03
CA LEU A 78 3.33 8.27 -5.30
C LEU A 78 4.08 8.25 -6.65
N ASN A 79 5.18 7.51 -6.69
CA ASN A 79 6.00 7.31 -7.87
C ASN A 79 6.95 6.11 -7.67
N PRO A 80 7.55 5.55 -8.74
CA PRO A 80 8.54 4.49 -8.62
C PRO A 80 9.79 4.93 -7.83
N GLY A 81 10.15 4.18 -6.79
CA GLY A 81 11.48 4.27 -6.20
C GLY A 81 12.54 3.60 -7.09
N ILE A 82 13.84 3.82 -6.83
CA ILE A 82 14.94 3.21 -7.62
C ILE A 82 14.78 1.71 -7.79
N LEU A 83 14.52 0.96 -6.70
CA LEU A 83 14.39 -0.49 -6.81
C LEU A 83 13.14 -0.91 -7.59
N THR A 84 12.01 -0.25 -7.40
CA THR A 84 10.77 -0.53 -8.15
C THR A 84 10.93 -0.23 -9.63
N SER A 85 11.63 0.85 -9.97
CA SER A 85 11.93 1.20 -11.36
C SER A 85 12.90 0.20 -12.01
N THR A 86 13.98 -0.17 -11.32
CA THR A 86 15.00 -1.08 -11.86
C THR A 86 14.56 -2.54 -11.89
N SER A 87 13.74 -2.99 -10.94
CA SER A 87 13.16 -4.35 -10.95
C SER A 87 11.92 -4.46 -11.81
N GLY A 88 11.26 -3.35 -12.14
CA GLY A 88 10.00 -3.33 -12.89
C GLY A 88 8.78 -3.81 -12.09
N HIS A 89 8.90 -3.87 -10.76
CA HIS A 89 7.88 -4.36 -9.84
C HIS A 89 7.49 -3.34 -8.76
N ALA A 90 6.18 -3.14 -8.58
CA ALA A 90 5.61 -2.20 -7.63
C ALA A 90 5.99 -2.55 -6.18
N TYR A 91 6.32 -1.52 -5.41
CA TYR A 91 6.62 -1.64 -3.97
C TYR A 91 7.72 -2.67 -3.65
N ALA A 92 8.74 -2.81 -4.50
CA ALA A 92 9.75 -3.87 -4.41
C ALA A 92 10.78 -3.68 -3.28
N HIS A 93 10.91 -2.48 -2.72
CA HIS A 93 11.88 -2.21 -1.67
C HIS A 93 11.59 -3.03 -0.40
N PRO A 94 12.57 -3.73 0.21
CA PRO A 94 12.33 -4.61 1.37
C PRO A 94 11.72 -3.91 2.59
N THR A 95 11.97 -2.62 2.75
CA THR A 95 11.40 -1.81 3.85
C THR A 95 10.00 -1.30 3.54
N ASN A 96 9.49 -1.50 2.32
CA ASN A 96 8.13 -1.13 1.97
C ASN A 96 7.14 -2.17 2.52
N LEU A 97 6.14 -1.70 3.26
CA LEU A 97 5.19 -2.55 3.95
C LEU A 97 3.97 -2.95 3.10
N PHE A 98 3.85 -2.49 1.85
CA PHE A 98 2.65 -2.66 1.03
C PHE A 98 2.18 -4.11 0.98
N TRP A 99 3.05 -5.03 0.57
CA TRP A 99 2.73 -6.46 0.45
C TRP A 99 2.33 -7.10 1.79
N ARG A 100 3.00 -6.69 2.88
CA ARG A 100 2.68 -7.17 4.24
C ARG A 100 1.32 -6.63 4.70
N LEU A 101 1.03 -5.36 4.45
CA LEU A 101 -0.22 -4.70 4.84
C LEU A 101 -1.41 -5.22 4.01
N LEU A 102 -1.22 -5.53 2.72
CA LEU A 102 -2.25 -6.20 1.92
C LEU A 102 -2.65 -7.53 2.54
N HIS A 103 -1.67 -8.33 2.94
CA HIS A 103 -1.94 -9.64 3.54
C HIS A 103 -2.53 -9.52 4.95
N SER A 104 -1.92 -8.73 5.83
CA SER A 104 -2.36 -8.62 7.22
C SER A 104 -3.75 -8.01 7.37
N SER A 105 -4.18 -7.17 6.42
CA SER A 105 -5.54 -6.62 6.38
C SER A 105 -6.57 -7.54 5.72
N GLY A 106 -6.15 -8.67 5.15
CA GLY A 106 -7.03 -9.58 4.40
C GLY A 106 -7.36 -9.11 2.97
N ILE A 107 -6.76 -8.00 2.49
CA ILE A 107 -6.91 -7.58 1.09
C ILE A 107 -6.37 -8.65 0.14
N THR A 108 -5.32 -9.38 0.50
CA THR A 108 -4.91 -10.59 -0.22
C THR A 108 -4.96 -11.80 0.72
N PRO A 109 -5.42 -12.98 0.24
CA PRO A 109 -5.57 -14.16 1.10
C PRO A 109 -4.23 -14.79 1.52
N ARG A 110 -3.12 -14.36 0.90
CA ARG A 110 -1.75 -14.75 1.21
C ARG A 110 -0.82 -13.56 1.04
N LEU A 111 0.40 -13.67 1.57
CA LEU A 111 1.49 -12.74 1.27
C LEU A 111 1.90 -12.89 -0.20
N CYS A 112 1.60 -11.89 -1.01
CA CYS A 112 2.05 -11.82 -2.40
C CYS A 112 3.45 -11.19 -2.49
N GLN A 113 4.19 -11.56 -3.52
CA GLN A 113 5.51 -11.01 -3.83
C GLN A 113 5.41 -9.84 -4.83
N PRO A 114 6.39 -8.92 -4.86
CA PRO A 114 6.44 -7.84 -5.85
C PRO A 114 6.30 -8.31 -7.30
N GLN A 115 6.82 -9.50 -7.62
CA GLN A 115 6.78 -10.11 -8.95
C GLN A 115 5.36 -10.43 -9.44
N GLU A 116 4.39 -10.46 -8.53
CA GLU A 116 2.99 -10.79 -8.81
C GLU A 116 2.13 -9.54 -9.07
N ASP A 117 2.70 -8.33 -8.99
CA ASP A 117 2.00 -7.06 -9.13
C ASP A 117 1.12 -6.97 -10.40
N ARG A 118 1.67 -7.38 -11.55
CA ARG A 118 0.94 -7.37 -12.83
C ARG A 118 -0.16 -8.43 -12.92
N SER A 119 -0.12 -9.44 -12.07
CA SER A 119 -1.13 -10.49 -12.00
C SER A 119 -2.25 -10.18 -11.00
N LEU A 120 -2.04 -9.22 -10.08
CA LEU A 120 -3.04 -8.83 -9.08
C LEU A 120 -4.41 -8.41 -9.68
N PRO A 121 -4.48 -7.68 -10.83
CA PRO A 121 -5.76 -7.35 -11.44
C PRO A 121 -6.58 -8.60 -11.79
N ALA A 122 -5.94 -9.61 -12.37
CA ALA A 122 -6.61 -10.84 -12.78
C ALA A 122 -6.93 -11.76 -11.59
N MET A 123 -5.98 -11.93 -10.65
CA MET A 123 -6.15 -12.85 -9.52
C MET A 123 -7.13 -12.33 -8.47
N PHE A 124 -7.13 -11.01 -8.21
CA PHE A 124 -7.80 -10.45 -7.03
C PHE A 124 -8.64 -9.21 -7.32
N SER A 125 -8.75 -8.80 -8.59
CA SER A 125 -9.40 -7.54 -9.00
C SER A 125 -8.77 -6.31 -8.35
N LEU A 126 -7.45 -6.32 -8.16
CA LEU A 126 -6.68 -5.23 -7.54
C LEU A 126 -5.74 -4.59 -8.58
N GLY A 127 -5.92 -3.29 -8.84
CA GLY A 127 -5.07 -2.54 -9.77
C GLY A 127 -3.98 -1.73 -9.06
N LEU A 128 -2.93 -1.38 -9.79
CA LEU A 128 -1.83 -0.53 -9.31
C LEU A 128 -1.47 0.53 -10.36
N THR A 129 -1.34 1.78 -9.92
CA THR A 129 -0.84 2.92 -10.69
C THR A 129 -0.06 3.85 -9.75
N ASN A 130 0.65 4.83 -10.32
CA ASN A 130 1.16 5.98 -9.57
C ASN A 130 0.54 7.29 -10.06
N ILE A 131 0.52 8.31 -9.20
CA ILE A 131 0.16 9.68 -9.61
C ILE A 131 1.27 10.32 -10.45
N VAL A 132 2.53 10.01 -10.15
CA VAL A 132 3.69 10.50 -10.94
C VAL A 132 4.45 9.31 -11.55
N PRO A 133 4.68 9.29 -12.88
CA PRO A 133 5.36 8.17 -13.53
C PRO A 133 6.89 8.21 -13.36
N ARG A 134 7.47 9.38 -13.08
CA ARG A 134 8.91 9.59 -13.02
C ARG A 134 9.53 8.90 -11.79
N PRO A 135 10.53 8.02 -11.97
CA PRO A 135 11.24 7.43 -10.85
C PRO A 135 12.07 8.46 -10.07
N THR A 136 12.12 8.33 -8.75
CA THR A 136 13.01 9.13 -7.88
C THR A 136 13.65 8.28 -6.80
N ARG A 137 14.70 8.79 -6.14
CA ARG A 137 15.28 8.12 -4.98
C ARG A 137 14.34 8.22 -3.78
N ASN A 138 13.66 9.35 -3.63
CA ASN A 138 12.65 9.55 -2.62
C ASN A 138 11.56 10.55 -3.07
N GLY A 139 10.41 10.51 -2.40
CA GLY A 139 9.25 11.33 -2.78
C GLY A 139 9.43 12.84 -2.61
N ALA A 140 10.43 13.30 -1.84
CA ALA A 140 10.66 14.74 -1.66
C ALA A 140 11.28 15.41 -2.91
N GLU A 141 11.73 14.62 -3.88
CA GLU A 141 12.21 15.10 -5.19
C GLU A 141 11.07 15.47 -6.16
N LEU A 142 9.82 15.19 -5.78
CA LEU A 142 8.66 15.56 -6.58
C LEU A 142 8.18 16.96 -6.19
N SER A 143 7.98 17.81 -7.19
CA SER A 143 7.36 19.12 -6.97
C SER A 143 5.85 18.97 -6.74
N LYS A 144 5.24 19.99 -6.12
CA LYS A 144 3.77 20.02 -5.99
C LYS A 144 3.10 20.07 -7.36
N GLN A 145 3.65 20.87 -8.28
CA GLN A 145 3.15 21.05 -9.64
C GLN A 145 3.18 19.73 -10.42
N GLU A 146 4.23 18.92 -10.24
CA GLU A 146 4.33 17.62 -10.89
C GLU A 146 3.30 16.62 -10.35
N MET A 147 3.08 16.59 -9.03
CA MET A 147 2.01 15.77 -8.44
C MET A 147 0.63 16.26 -8.91
N ASP A 148 0.41 17.58 -8.92
CA ASP A 148 -0.86 18.19 -9.30
C ASP A 148 -1.18 17.93 -10.78
N ALA A 149 -0.18 17.96 -11.66
CA ALA A 149 -0.33 17.57 -13.07
C ALA A 149 -0.69 16.09 -13.25
N GLY A 150 -0.30 15.22 -12.29
CA GLY A 150 -0.65 13.80 -12.30
C GLY A 150 -2.12 13.50 -11.98
N VAL A 151 -2.86 14.46 -11.41
CA VAL A 151 -4.26 14.26 -11.01
C VAL A 151 -5.17 14.03 -12.22
N GLU A 152 -5.02 14.82 -13.28
CA GLU A 152 -5.84 14.68 -14.50
C GLU A 152 -5.65 13.30 -15.15
N VAL A 153 -4.40 12.86 -15.29
CA VAL A 153 -4.06 11.54 -15.83
C VAL A 153 -4.61 10.42 -14.96
N LEU A 154 -4.59 10.58 -13.63
CA LEU A 154 -5.18 9.63 -12.70
C LEU A 154 -6.71 9.55 -12.86
N GLU A 155 -7.40 10.69 -12.96
CA GLU A 155 -8.85 10.75 -13.17
C GLU A 155 -9.26 10.13 -14.51
N GLU A 156 -8.48 10.31 -15.57
CA GLU A 156 -8.68 9.61 -16.85
C GLU A 156 -8.60 8.10 -16.71
N LYS A 157 -7.60 7.57 -16.00
CA LYS A 157 -7.49 6.14 -15.72
C LYS A 157 -8.69 5.64 -14.93
N ILE A 158 -9.11 6.36 -13.89
CA ILE A 158 -10.27 5.98 -13.07
C ILE A 158 -11.54 5.94 -13.93
N ARG A 159 -11.76 6.95 -14.79
CA ARG A 159 -12.92 7.00 -15.70
C ARG A 159 -12.90 5.86 -16.72
N LYS A 160 -11.72 5.48 -17.21
CA LYS A 160 -11.54 4.40 -18.19
C LYS A 160 -11.74 3.01 -17.58
N TYR A 161 -11.09 2.72 -16.45
CA TYR A 161 -11.07 1.37 -15.85
C TYR A 161 -12.18 1.14 -14.82
N LYS A 162 -12.84 2.22 -14.35
CA LYS A 162 -14.00 2.20 -13.45
C LYS A 162 -13.83 1.24 -12.26
N PRO A 163 -12.77 1.39 -11.45
CA PRO A 163 -12.64 0.61 -10.23
C PRO A 163 -13.81 0.94 -9.28
N GLU A 164 -14.27 -0.03 -8.49
CA GLU A 164 -15.34 0.23 -7.52
C GLU A 164 -14.90 1.18 -6.39
N ALA A 165 -13.62 1.11 -6.01
CA ALA A 165 -12.99 2.06 -5.11
C ALA A 165 -11.54 2.39 -5.53
N VAL A 166 -11.05 3.53 -5.05
CA VAL A 166 -9.67 4.01 -5.25
C VAL A 166 -9.01 4.19 -3.89
N CYS A 167 -7.86 3.54 -3.68
CA CYS A 167 -7.04 3.71 -2.48
C CYS A 167 -5.82 4.60 -2.79
N ILE A 168 -5.80 5.80 -2.20
CA ILE A 168 -4.66 6.70 -2.25
C ILE A 168 -3.64 6.29 -1.18
N VAL A 169 -2.47 5.82 -1.60
CA VAL A 169 -1.44 5.23 -0.71
C VAL A 169 -0.47 6.30 -0.19
N GLY A 170 -1.02 7.31 0.48
CA GLY A 170 -0.23 8.35 1.12
C GLY A 170 -0.89 9.73 1.12
N LYS A 171 -0.72 10.43 2.24
CA LYS A 171 -1.29 11.77 2.47
C LYS A 171 -0.92 12.79 1.40
N SER A 172 0.34 12.85 0.96
CA SER A 172 0.79 13.88 0.00
C SER A 172 0.11 13.77 -1.37
N ILE A 173 -0.26 12.55 -1.78
CA ILE A 173 -1.02 12.29 -3.00
C ILE A 173 -2.44 12.87 -2.82
N TRP A 174 -3.08 12.61 -1.68
CA TRP A 174 -4.40 13.15 -1.38
C TRP A 174 -4.39 14.68 -1.30
N GLU A 175 -3.35 15.27 -0.69
CA GLU A 175 -3.19 16.73 -0.66
C GLU A 175 -3.05 17.34 -2.07
N SER A 176 -2.49 16.59 -3.03
CA SER A 176 -2.40 17.01 -4.44
C SER A 176 -3.75 16.96 -5.13
N VAL A 177 -4.46 15.83 -5.02
CA VAL A 177 -5.84 15.69 -5.49
C VAL A 177 -6.72 16.81 -4.94
N TRP A 178 -6.64 17.07 -3.63
CA TRP A 178 -7.42 18.12 -2.98
C TRP A 178 -7.10 19.51 -3.53
N ARG A 179 -5.82 19.84 -3.75
CA ARG A 179 -5.43 21.13 -4.34
C ARG A 179 -6.01 21.34 -5.72
N VAL A 180 -5.94 20.33 -6.58
CA VAL A 180 -6.45 20.41 -7.95
C VAL A 180 -7.97 20.56 -7.95
N ARG A 181 -8.67 19.80 -7.11
CA ARG A 181 -10.14 19.79 -7.09
C ARG A 181 -10.77 20.99 -6.38
N HIS A 182 -10.16 21.45 -5.29
CA HIS A 182 -10.71 22.52 -4.44
C HIS A 182 -10.02 23.87 -4.64
N GLY A 183 -8.95 23.94 -5.43
CA GLY A 183 -8.18 25.16 -5.68
C GLY A 183 -7.39 25.68 -4.46
N ARG A 184 -7.26 24.89 -3.39
CA ARG A 184 -6.57 25.27 -2.15
C ARG A 184 -5.98 24.06 -1.44
N ALA A 185 -5.06 24.30 -0.50
CA ALA A 185 -4.59 23.23 0.38
C ALA A 185 -5.69 22.74 1.33
N ILE A 186 -5.65 21.44 1.65
CA ILE A 186 -6.48 20.85 2.70
C ILE A 186 -5.99 21.33 4.07
N LYS A 187 -6.92 21.70 4.95
CA LYS A 187 -6.60 22.06 6.34
C LYS A 187 -6.39 20.80 7.16
N LYS A 188 -5.72 20.94 8.31
CA LYS A 188 -5.42 19.79 9.19
C LYS A 188 -6.71 19.14 9.70
N GLU A 189 -7.73 19.94 9.98
CA GLU A 189 -9.02 19.51 10.52
C GLU A 189 -9.90 18.84 9.45
N GLU A 190 -9.61 19.08 8.17
CA GLU A 190 -10.30 18.46 7.03
C GLU A 190 -9.66 17.12 6.64
N PHE A 191 -8.38 16.94 6.95
CA PHE A 191 -7.67 15.72 6.62
C PHE A 191 -7.99 14.59 7.59
N ARG A 192 -8.38 13.44 7.04
CA ARG A 192 -8.45 12.17 7.76
C ARG A 192 -8.07 11.01 6.86
N TYR A 193 -7.44 9.99 7.45
CA TYR A 193 -7.33 8.68 6.81
C TYR A 193 -8.71 8.00 6.77
N GLY A 194 -8.85 6.97 5.94
CA GLY A 194 -10.11 6.24 5.78
C GLY A 194 -10.93 6.66 4.57
N TRP A 195 -12.20 6.29 4.56
CA TRP A 195 -13.16 6.65 3.51
C TRP A 195 -13.44 8.16 3.45
N GLN A 196 -13.33 8.73 2.27
CA GLN A 196 -13.61 10.15 1.99
C GLN A 196 -15.07 10.37 1.56
N ASP A 197 -15.52 11.64 1.53
CA ASP A 197 -16.88 11.97 1.09
C ASP A 197 -17.05 11.63 -0.41
N ARG A 198 -18.22 11.10 -0.79
CA ARG A 198 -18.57 10.79 -2.18
C ARG A 198 -18.63 12.01 -3.09
N LYS A 199 -18.74 13.22 -2.51
CA LYS A 199 -18.72 14.49 -3.26
C LYS A 199 -17.39 14.78 -3.98
N GLU A 200 -16.34 14.01 -3.70
CA GLU A 200 -15.03 14.19 -4.32
C GLU A 200 -14.97 13.73 -5.79
N ASP A 201 -16.07 13.28 -6.42
CA ASP A 201 -16.23 12.90 -7.86
C ASP A 201 -15.14 12.00 -8.48
N MET A 202 -14.26 11.43 -7.66
CA MET A 202 -13.27 10.40 -8.01
C MET A 202 -13.79 9.00 -7.71
N GLY A 203 -15.10 8.85 -7.55
CA GLY A 203 -15.74 7.63 -7.06
C GLY A 203 -15.58 7.44 -5.56
N VAL A 204 -15.58 6.19 -5.11
CA VAL A 204 -15.41 5.84 -3.69
C VAL A 204 -13.91 5.87 -3.36
N VAL A 205 -13.46 6.89 -2.61
CA VAL A 205 -12.04 7.08 -2.29
C VAL A 205 -11.74 6.69 -0.84
N PHE A 206 -10.67 5.93 -0.67
CA PHE A 206 -10.02 5.64 0.61
C PHE A 206 -8.64 6.28 0.65
N VAL A 207 -8.30 6.97 1.73
CA VAL A 207 -6.94 7.51 1.93
C VAL A 207 -6.22 6.67 2.97
N ALA A 208 -5.23 5.92 2.51
CA ALA A 208 -4.37 5.12 3.37
C ALA A 208 -3.10 5.89 3.77
N CYS A 209 -2.44 5.39 4.81
CA CYS A 209 -1.10 5.85 5.16
C CYS A 209 -0.05 5.31 4.17
N SER A 210 1.08 6.02 4.06
CA SER A 210 2.19 5.57 3.20
C SER A 210 2.81 4.26 3.71
N THR A 211 3.11 3.37 2.77
CA THR A 211 3.76 2.08 3.02
C THR A 211 5.29 2.15 2.98
N SER A 212 5.86 3.29 2.62
CA SER A 212 7.32 3.46 2.56
C SER A 212 7.95 3.29 3.95
N GLY A 213 9.08 2.59 4.01
CA GLY A 213 9.89 2.51 5.22
C GLY A 213 10.50 3.85 5.65
N LEU A 214 10.54 4.85 4.75
CA LEU A 214 10.95 6.22 5.07
C LEU A 214 9.84 7.02 5.79
N ALA A 215 8.59 6.58 5.71
CA ALA A 215 7.46 7.25 6.34
C ALA A 215 7.32 6.81 7.80
N ALA A 216 7.84 7.62 8.72
CA ALA A 216 7.89 7.33 10.16
C ALA A 216 6.83 8.05 11.00
N THR A 217 5.87 8.76 10.37
CA THR A 217 4.88 9.59 11.10
C THR A 217 3.87 8.79 11.91
N LEU A 218 3.54 7.56 11.48
CA LEU A 218 2.61 6.67 12.16
C LEU A 218 3.33 5.45 12.71
N LYS A 219 2.91 5.00 13.89
CA LYS A 219 3.34 3.74 14.50
C LYS A 219 2.82 2.56 13.67
N PRO A 220 3.51 1.40 13.70
CA PRO A 220 3.08 0.21 12.94
C PRO A 220 1.61 -0.17 13.16
N ARG A 221 1.14 -0.17 14.42
CA ARG A 221 -0.24 -0.48 14.78
C ARG A 221 -1.25 0.50 14.15
N GLU A 222 -0.96 1.79 14.15
CA GLU A 222 -1.83 2.80 13.51
C GLU A 222 -1.90 2.60 12.00
N LYS A 223 -0.80 2.17 11.38
CA LYS A 223 -0.82 1.77 9.96
C LYS A 223 -1.73 0.56 9.76
N GLU A 224 -1.57 -0.48 10.56
CA GLU A 224 -2.40 -1.70 10.48
C GLU A 224 -3.88 -1.39 10.66
N GLU A 225 -4.26 -0.55 11.64
CA GLU A 225 -5.65 -0.14 11.88
C GLU A 225 -6.28 0.52 10.63
N ILE A 226 -5.58 1.45 10.00
CA ILE A 226 -6.04 2.09 8.75
C ILE A 226 -6.20 1.06 7.63
N TRP A 227 -5.23 0.16 7.45
CA TRP A 227 -5.28 -0.84 6.38
C TRP A 227 -6.33 -1.92 6.64
N ASN A 228 -6.61 -2.26 7.90
CA ASN A 228 -7.64 -3.22 8.29
C ASN A 228 -9.06 -2.70 7.96
N GLU A 229 -9.32 -1.40 8.08
CA GLU A 229 -10.59 -0.80 7.65
C GLU A 229 -10.84 -1.03 6.15
N LEU A 230 -9.83 -0.76 5.32
CA LEU A 230 -9.89 -1.01 3.88
C LEU A 230 -10.01 -2.51 3.57
N GLY A 231 -9.26 -3.35 4.28
CA GLY A 231 -9.28 -4.80 4.10
C GLY A 231 -10.62 -5.43 4.43
N GLY A 232 -11.26 -5.03 5.53
CA GLY A 232 -12.61 -5.47 5.88
C GLY A 232 -13.63 -5.15 4.78
N TRP A 233 -13.53 -3.96 4.16
CA TRP A 233 -14.36 -3.61 3.02
C TRP A 233 -14.09 -4.48 1.78
N VAL A 234 -12.83 -4.70 1.43
CA VAL A 234 -12.47 -5.55 0.28
C VAL A 234 -12.97 -6.99 0.45
N VAL A 235 -12.81 -7.56 1.65
CA VAL A 235 -13.28 -8.92 1.98
C VAL A 235 -14.80 -9.00 1.84
N LYS A 236 -15.52 -8.03 2.42
CA LYS A 236 -16.98 -7.93 2.29
C LYS A 236 -17.40 -7.83 0.82
N ARG A 237 -16.75 -6.97 0.03
CA ARG A 237 -17.11 -6.75 -1.37
C ARG A 237 -16.85 -7.97 -2.25
N ARG A 238 -15.78 -8.74 -2.00
CA ARG A 238 -15.56 -10.01 -2.70
C ARG A 238 -16.68 -11.00 -2.46
N LYS A 239 -17.14 -11.13 -1.22
CA LYS A 239 -18.27 -12.00 -0.86
C LYS A 239 -19.54 -11.57 -1.59
N GLU A 240 -19.84 -10.27 -1.62
CA GLU A 240 -20.98 -9.72 -2.36
C GLU A 240 -20.89 -10.05 -3.86
N ARG A 241 -19.71 -9.92 -4.50
CA ARG A 241 -19.51 -10.31 -5.91
C ARG A 241 -19.73 -11.81 -6.15
N GLU A 242 -19.36 -12.66 -5.19
CA GLU A 242 -19.60 -14.12 -5.29
C GLU A 242 -21.08 -14.46 -5.16
N GLU A 243 -21.80 -13.77 -4.28
CA GLU A 243 -23.26 -13.92 -4.09
C GLU A 243 -24.02 -13.41 -5.34
N GLU A 244 -23.64 -12.26 -5.91
CA GLU A 244 -24.20 -11.72 -7.17
C GLU A 244 -24.07 -12.73 -8.33
N LYS A 245 -22.88 -13.33 -8.50
CA LYS A 245 -22.63 -14.34 -9.54
C LYS A 245 -23.44 -15.61 -9.37
N LYS A 246 -23.76 -16.01 -8.13
CA LYS A 246 -24.60 -17.19 -7.85
C LYS A 246 -26.07 -16.89 -8.16
N GLY A 247 -26.54 -15.68 -7.84
CA GLY A 247 -27.91 -15.23 -8.15
C GLY A 247 -28.21 -15.16 -9.65
N ASP A 248 -27.23 -14.77 -10.47
CA ASP A 248 -27.37 -14.71 -11.94
C ASP A 248 -27.37 -16.09 -12.62
N GLY A 249 -26.87 -17.13 -11.94
CA GLY A 249 -26.74 -18.50 -12.47
C GLY A 249 -27.99 -19.36 -12.35
N ASP A 250 -28.89 -19.04 -11.41
CA ASP A 250 -30.08 -19.86 -11.08
C ASP A 250 -31.31 -19.55 -11.97
N GLY A 251 -31.21 -18.55 -12.85
CA GLY A 251 -32.31 -18.08 -13.71
C GLY A 251 -32.38 -18.68 -15.12
N ARG A 252 -31.61 -19.74 -15.44
CA ARG A 252 -31.50 -20.31 -16.81
C ARG A 252 -31.78 -21.80 -16.96
N GLU A 253 -32.46 -22.44 -16.00
CA GLU A 253 -33.03 -23.78 -16.20
C GLU A 253 -34.54 -23.75 -16.03
N GLY A 254 -35.27 -23.53 -17.12
CA GLY A 254 -36.74 -23.60 -17.12
C GLY A 254 -37.35 -23.35 -18.49
N GLY A 255 -37.69 -24.44 -19.20
CA GLY A 255 -38.68 -24.42 -20.27
C GLY A 255 -38.14 -24.63 -21.69
N GLY A 256 -38.00 -25.90 -22.07
CA GLY A 256 -37.75 -26.31 -23.45
C GLY A 256 -38.29 -27.71 -23.71
N GLU A 257 -39.53 -27.98 -23.30
CA GLU A 257 -40.25 -29.20 -23.68
C GLU A 257 -40.76 -29.00 -25.11
N VAL A 258 -40.01 -29.53 -26.09
CA VAL A 258 -40.41 -29.55 -27.50
C VAL A 258 -41.34 -30.75 -27.68
N SER A 259 -42.65 -30.48 -27.70
CA SER A 259 -43.65 -31.41 -28.19
C SER A 259 -43.46 -31.62 -29.70
N GLY A 260 -43.01 -32.81 -30.09
CA GLY A 260 -42.93 -33.22 -31.49
C GLY A 260 -44.32 -33.41 -32.09
N GLU A 261 -44.68 -32.57 -33.04
CA GLU A 261 -45.86 -32.73 -33.88
C GLU A 261 -45.48 -33.61 -35.08
N VAL A 262 -46.10 -34.79 -35.16
CA VAL A 262 -45.97 -35.74 -36.26
C VAL A 262 -46.84 -35.24 -37.42
N VAL A 263 -46.22 -34.87 -38.54
CA VAL A 263 -46.95 -34.57 -39.79
C VAL A 263 -46.98 -35.84 -40.64
N ASP A 264 -48.17 -36.39 -40.81
CA ASP A 264 -48.53 -37.47 -41.73
C ASP A 264 -48.61 -36.90 -43.16
N GLU A 265 -47.75 -37.37 -44.05
CA GLU A 265 -47.71 -36.96 -45.45
C GLU A 265 -48.31 -38.07 -46.33
N SER A 266 -49.63 -38.06 -46.43
CA SER A 266 -50.39 -38.83 -47.42
C SER A 266 -50.58 -38.03 -48.70
N VAL A 267 -49.74 -38.27 -49.72
CA VAL A 267 -49.95 -37.74 -51.07
C VAL A 267 -50.59 -38.80 -51.96
N LYS A 268 -51.84 -38.53 -52.36
CA LYS A 268 -52.57 -39.25 -53.40
C LYS A 268 -52.09 -38.83 -54.80
N GLN A 269 -52.11 -39.82 -55.69
CA GLN A 269 -52.07 -39.72 -57.15
C GLN A 269 -53.12 -38.73 -57.70
N GLU A 270 -52.78 -37.98 -58.75
CA GLU A 270 -53.50 -38.03 -60.03
C GLU A 270 -52.79 -37.23 -61.15
N GLN A 271 -52.78 -37.87 -62.33
CA GLN A 271 -52.41 -37.42 -63.69
C GLN A 271 -50.94 -37.51 -64.12
#